data_AF-A0A329WJR4-F1
#
_entry.id   AF-A0A329WJR4-F1
#
_cell.length_a   1.000
_cell.length_b   1.000
_cell.length_c   1.000
_cell.angle_alpha   90.00
_cell.angle_beta   90.00
_cell.angle_gamma   90.00
#
_symmetry.space_group_name_H-M   'P 1'
#
loop_
_entity.id
_entity.type
_entity.pdbx_description
1 polymer ?
#
loop_
_entity_poly.entity_id
_entity_poly.type
_entity_poly.pdbx_seq_one_letter_code
_entity_poly.pdbx_strand_id
1 'polypeptide(L)'
;MHKNNRLYVCRVCGAEQLDPPWGGDGNSPTFDICDCCGVEFGYEDATLTALKNYRSKWLDKGAKWNFERSKPENWSLEEQISNIPKEYL
;
A
#
# COMPACT_ATOMS: atom_id res chain seq x y z
N MET A 1 -14.94 6.56 -0.02
CA MET A 1 -14.97 5.09 -0.18
C MET A 1 -14.99 4.79 -1.66
N HIS A 2 -13.81 4.53 -2.22
CA HIS A 2 -13.66 4.23 -3.65
C HIS A 2 -13.97 2.75 -3.85
N LYS A 3 -15.25 2.36 -3.73
CA LYS A 3 -15.66 0.95 -3.78
C LYS A 3 -15.09 0.28 -5.04
N ASN A 4 -14.19 -0.68 -4.83
CA ASN A 4 -13.54 -1.54 -5.84
C ASN A 4 -12.57 -0.86 -6.81
N ASN A 5 -12.05 0.34 -6.50
CA ASN A 5 -11.04 0.95 -7.36
C ASN A 5 -9.62 0.54 -6.96
N ARG A 6 -9.04 -0.37 -7.75
CA ARG A 6 -7.66 -0.87 -7.58
C ARG A 6 -6.59 0.22 -7.73
N LEU A 7 -6.94 1.41 -8.24
CA LEU A 7 -6.02 2.54 -8.28
C LEU A 7 -5.83 3.18 -6.90
N TYR A 8 -6.74 2.97 -5.95
CA TYR A 8 -6.73 3.62 -4.63
C TYR A 8 -6.23 2.66 -3.53
N VAL A 9 -5.38 1.71 -3.88
CA VAL A 9 -4.78 0.79 -2.90
C VAL A 9 -3.26 0.88 -2.96
N CYS A 10 -2.63 0.87 -1.79
CA CYS A 10 -1.19 0.73 -1.70
C CYS A 10 -0.78 -0.63 -2.27
N ARG A 11 0.09 -0.65 -3.28
CA ARG A 11 0.54 -1.89 -3.93
C ARG A 11 1.38 -2.75 -3.00
N VAL A 12 2.02 -2.16 -1.99
CA VAL A 12 2.83 -2.88 -0.99
C VAL A 12 1.96 -3.56 0.05
N CYS A 13 1.01 -2.86 0.68
CA CYS A 13 0.33 -3.36 1.88
C CYS A 13 -1.18 -3.54 1.73
N GLY A 14 -1.79 -3.06 0.65
CA GLY A 14 -3.22 -3.17 0.38
C GLY A 14 -4.12 -2.19 1.13
N ALA A 15 -3.56 -1.24 1.88
CA ALA A 15 -4.33 -0.16 2.52
C ALA A 15 -5.02 0.72 1.47
N GLU A 16 -6.32 1.04 1.66
CA GLU A 16 -7.03 2.05 0.86
C GLU A 16 -6.35 3.42 1.06
N GLN A 17 -6.26 4.20 -0.01
CA GLN A 17 -5.63 5.52 -0.04
C GLN A 17 -6.67 6.57 -0.42
N LEU A 18 -6.46 7.80 0.05
CA LEU A 18 -7.36 8.92 -0.26
C LEU A 18 -7.34 9.26 -1.76
N ASP A 19 -6.12 9.28 -2.31
CA ASP A 19 -5.77 9.56 -3.68
C ASP A 19 -5.08 8.33 -4.30
N PRO A 20 -5.10 8.17 -5.64
CA PRO A 20 -4.49 7.02 -6.28
C PRO A 20 -2.95 7.12 -6.18
N PRO A 21 -2.26 6.18 -5.52
CA PRO A 21 -0.81 6.27 -5.26
C PRO A 21 0.08 6.39 -6.50
N TRP A 22 -0.44 5.88 -7.61
CA TRP A 22 0.21 5.87 -8.91
C TRP A 22 -0.60 6.66 -9.94
N GLY A 23 -1.29 7.71 -9.47
CA GLY A 23 -2.02 8.63 -10.32
C GLY A 23 -3.28 8.00 -10.94
N GLY A 24 -4.08 8.84 -11.60
CA GLY A 24 -5.28 8.39 -12.30
C GLY A 24 -5.01 7.47 -13.49
N ASP A 25 -3.77 7.45 -13.98
CA ASP A 25 -3.29 6.57 -15.05
C ASP A 25 -2.75 5.23 -14.54
N GLY A 26 -2.55 5.08 -13.22
CA GLY A 26 -1.93 3.91 -12.61
C GLY A 26 -0.44 3.76 -12.92
N ASN A 27 0.23 4.78 -13.46
CA ASN A 27 1.64 4.71 -13.86
C ASN A 27 2.48 5.89 -13.35
N SER A 28 1.85 7.00 -12.96
CA SER A 28 2.51 8.22 -12.51
C SER A 28 2.49 8.29 -10.97
N PRO A 29 3.58 7.94 -10.27
CA PRO A 29 3.61 7.94 -8.80
C PRO A 29 3.38 9.35 -8.24
N THR A 30 2.70 9.43 -7.09
CA THR A 30 2.48 10.71 -6.39
C THR A 30 3.66 11.11 -5.51
N PHE A 31 4.57 10.17 -5.19
CA PHE A 31 5.64 10.34 -4.22
C PHE A 31 5.15 10.61 -2.78
N ASP A 32 3.86 10.40 -2.52
CA ASP A 32 3.34 10.40 -1.16
C ASP A 32 3.80 9.14 -0.40
N ILE A 33 3.70 9.22 0.93
CA ILE A 33 4.07 8.14 1.82
C ILE A 33 2.81 7.44 2.31
N CYS A 34 2.77 6.11 2.19
CA CYS A 34 1.68 5.32 2.72
C CYS A 34 1.65 5.37 4.27
N ASP A 35 0.57 5.88 4.86
CA ASP A 35 0.37 5.91 6.32
C ASP A 35 0.43 4.52 6.99
N CYS A 36 0.12 3.46 6.24
CA CYS A 36 0.21 2.08 6.74
C CYS A 36 1.64 1.55 6.69
N CYS A 37 2.19 1.25 5.51
CA CYS A 37 3.49 0.56 5.43
C CYS A 37 4.71 1.49 5.35
N GLY A 38 4.50 2.80 5.17
CA GLY A 38 5.56 3.79 5.08
C GLY A 38 6.33 3.79 3.76
N VAL A 39 5.88 3.05 2.75
CA VAL A 39 6.48 3.10 1.41
C VAL A 39 6.28 4.50 0.80
N GLU A 40 7.30 5.02 0.13
CA GLU A 40 7.16 6.19 -0.76
C GLU A 40 6.79 5.70 -2.16
N PHE A 41 5.64 6.14 -2.67
CA PHE A 41 5.14 5.66 -3.96
C PHE A 41 6.04 6.11 -5.11
N GLY A 42 6.45 5.17 -5.95
CA GLY A 42 7.40 5.41 -7.03
C GLY A 42 8.87 5.32 -6.62
N TYR A 43 9.18 5.04 -5.34
CA TYR A 43 10.54 4.81 -4.87
C TYR A 43 10.76 3.34 -4.47
N GLU A 44 10.38 2.91 -3.26
CA GLU A 44 10.60 1.51 -2.87
C GLU A 44 9.61 0.53 -3.49
N ASP A 45 8.53 1.00 -4.13
CA ASP A 45 7.62 0.20 -4.93
C ASP A 45 7.75 0.43 -6.44
N ALA A 46 8.82 1.11 -6.89
CA ALA A 46 9.04 1.44 -8.32
C ALA A 46 9.14 0.23 -9.25
N THR A 47 9.50 -0.93 -8.71
CA THR A 47 9.58 -2.21 -9.43
C THR A 47 8.91 -3.31 -8.62
N LEU A 48 8.44 -4.36 -9.29
CA LEU A 48 7.83 -5.51 -8.63
C LEU A 48 8.78 -6.16 -7.60
N THR A 49 10.07 -6.23 -7.91
CA THR A 49 11.07 -6.78 -6.97
C THR A 49 11.24 -5.91 -5.73
N ALA A 50 11.39 -4.59 -5.91
CA ALA A 50 11.52 -3.65 -4.79
C ALA A 50 10.26 -3.67 -3.90
N LEU A 51 9.09 -3.61 -4.53
CA LEU A 51 7.78 -3.70 -3.88
C LEU A 51 7.65 -4.96 -3.02
N LYS A 52 7.96 -6.14 -3.57
CA LYS A 52 7.89 -7.42 -2.82
C LYS A 52 8.89 -7.46 -1.66
N ASN A 53 10.11 -6.98 -1.88
CA ASN A 53 11.13 -6.90 -0.84
C ASN A 53 10.72 -5.97 0.30
N TYR A 54 10.12 -4.82 -0.03
CA TYR A 54 9.62 -3.88 0.98
C TYR A 54 8.45 -4.48 1.76
N ARG A 55 7.49 -5.12 1.08
CA ARG A 55 6.39 -5.84 1.73
C ARG A 55 6.90 -6.89 2.71
N SER A 56 7.85 -7.73 2.30
CA SER A 56 8.45 -8.75 3.19
C SER A 56 9.02 -8.10 4.46
N LYS A 57 9.84 -7.05 4.31
CA LYS A 57 10.44 -6.34 5.46
C LYS A 57 9.39 -5.72 6.37
N TRP A 58 8.30 -5.21 5.83
CA TRP A 58 7.18 -4.67 6.61
C TRP A 58 6.46 -5.78 7.40
N LEU A 59 6.20 -6.93 6.76
CA LEU A 59 5.60 -8.10 7.42
C LEU A 59 6.52 -8.66 8.51
N ASP A 60 7.82 -8.80 8.24
CA ASP A 60 8.83 -9.29 9.20
C ASP A 60 8.92 -8.39 10.45
N LYS A 61 8.60 -7.10 10.30
CA LYS A 61 8.54 -6.13 11.40
C LYS A 61 7.20 -6.14 12.15
N GLY A 62 6.28 -7.06 11.80
CA GLY A 62 4.97 -7.20 12.41
C GLY A 62 3.90 -6.29 11.80
N ALA A 63 4.04 -5.91 10.53
CA ALA A 63 3.07 -5.08 9.81
C ALA A 63 2.73 -3.75 10.54
N LYS A 64 3.74 -3.15 11.18
CA LYS A 64 3.58 -1.91 11.95
C LYS A 64 3.11 -0.77 11.07
N TRP A 65 2.17 0.02 11.57
CA TRP A 65 1.71 1.22 10.90
C TRP A 65 2.78 2.30 11.00
N ASN A 66 3.12 2.93 9.88
CA ASN A 66 4.02 4.09 9.84
C ASN A 66 3.39 5.26 10.60
N PHE A 67 2.06 5.38 10.51
CA PHE A 67 1.30 6.38 11.23
C PHE A 67 0.11 5.76 11.97
N GLU A 68 0.34 5.44 13.24
CA GLU A 68 -0.61 4.71 14.08
C GLU A 68 -1.97 5.42 14.20
N ARG A 69 -2.01 6.76 14.12
CA ARG A 69 -3.27 7.52 14.19
C ARG A 69 -4.20 7.29 13.00
N SER A 70 -3.68 6.79 11.89
CA SER A 70 -4.44 6.48 10.67
C SER A 70 -4.93 5.03 10.65
N LYS A 71 -4.55 4.21 11.63
CA LYS A 71 -4.95 2.81 11.72
C LYS A 71 -6.44 2.68 12.07
N PRO A 72 -7.23 1.92 11.30
CA PRO A 72 -8.63 1.66 11.62
C PRO A 72 -8.78 0.88 12.94
N GLU A 73 -9.84 1.16 13.70
CA GLU A 73 -10.10 0.49 14.99
C GLU A 73 -10.25 -1.04 14.84
N ASN A 74 -10.93 -1.51 13.78
CA ASN A 74 -11.17 -2.93 13.51
C ASN A 74 -10.25 -3.47 12.40
N TRP A 75 -9.01 -3.02 12.38
CA TRP A 75 -8.05 -3.42 11.34
C TRP A 75 -7.69 -4.91 11.39
N SER A 76 -7.84 -5.60 10.26
CA SER A 76 -7.29 -6.94 10.01
C SER A 76 -6.16 -6.87 8.97
N LEU A 77 -5.04 -7.51 9.28
CA LEU A 77 -3.92 -7.63 8.35
C LEU A 77 -4.30 -8.48 7.13
N GLU A 78 -5.01 -9.59 7.36
CA GLU A 78 -5.43 -10.52 6.31
C GLU A 78 -6.37 -9.83 5.32
N GLU A 79 -7.36 -9.09 5.82
CA GLU A 79 -8.27 -8.31 4.99
C GLU A 79 -7.51 -7.26 4.18
N GLN A 80 -6.57 -6.54 4.81
CA GLN A 80 -5.80 -5.52 4.11
C GLN A 80 -4.93 -6.11 2.98
N ILE A 81 -4.20 -7.19 3.24
CA ILE A 81 -3.35 -7.84 2.23
C ILE A 81 -4.21 -8.40 1.08
N SER A 82 -5.43 -8.86 1.36
CA SER A 82 -6.34 -9.38 0.34
C SER A 82 -6.76 -8.34 -0.71
N ASN A 83 -6.63 -7.04 -0.40
CA ASN A 83 -6.92 -5.95 -1.33
C ASN A 83 -5.81 -5.70 -2.36
N ILE A 84 -4.62 -6.30 -2.17
CA ILE A 84 -3.51 -6.12 -3.11
C ILE A 84 -3.89 -6.70 -4.48
N PRO A 85 -3.81 -5.91 -5.57
CA PRO A 85 -4.10 -6.42 -6.90
C PRO A 85 -3.14 -7.57 -7.28
N LYS A 86 -3.67 -8.58 -7.98
CA LYS A 86 -2.95 -9.84 -8.27
C LYS A 86 -1.64 -9.62 -9.03
N GLU A 87 -1.58 -8.60 -9.86
CA GLU A 87 -0.40 -8.18 -10.61
C GLU A 87 0.76 -7.71 -9.72
N TYR A 88 0.50 -7.37 -8.44
CA TYR A 88 1.50 -6.92 -7.46
C TYR A 88 1.77 -7.96 -6.34
N LEU A 89 1.17 -9.15 -6.41
CA LEU A 89 1.46 -10.26 -5.48
C LEU A 89 2.79 -10.94 -5.83
#